data_AF-A0A812VUU4-F1
#
_entry.id   AF-A0A812VUU4-F1
#
_cell.length_a   1.000
_cell.length_b   1.000
_cell.length_c   1.000
_cell.angle_alpha   90.00
_cell.angle_beta   90.00
_cell.angle_gamma   90.00
#
_symmetry.space_group_name_H-M   'P 1'
#
loop_
_entity.id
_entity.type
_entity.pdbx_description
1 polymer ?
#
loop_
_entity_poly.entity_id
_entity_poly.type
_entity_poly.pdbx_seq_one_letter_code
_entity_poly.pdbx_strand_id
1 'polypeptide(L)'
;MVREEDGFVCRKLDLVQVKGKKEPTIIYEVIGRQPPRKAGASKPTSPVNLIPASPSLLDRSPRRNRGDRRLEPRSASADLLAFQPVPPTRIEQAQLYEQALQAYTQQQFSEATQLAAQLLEDRPEDVAAQRLLKRSHSLAAKAAGGPEDAELHQELAAWSAVVSITEK
;
A
#
# COMPACT_ATOMS: atom_id res chain seq x y z
N MET A 1 -19.71 -6.74 7.22
CA MET A 1 -20.53 -7.84 6.66
C MET A 1 -19.79 -8.35 5.44
N VAL A 2 -19.04 -9.44 5.58
CA VAL A 2 -18.42 -10.14 4.45
C VAL A 2 -19.55 -10.88 3.75
N ARG A 3 -19.87 -10.55 2.50
CA ARG A 3 -20.76 -11.38 1.71
C ARG A 3 -19.95 -12.62 1.34
N GLU A 4 -20.33 -13.78 1.88
CA GLU A 4 -19.67 -15.07 1.60
C GLU A 4 -19.64 -15.43 0.09
N GLU A 5 -20.37 -14.68 -0.73
CA GLU A 5 -20.53 -14.90 -2.16
C GLU A 5 -19.28 -14.56 -2.99
N ASP A 6 -18.41 -13.66 -2.52
CA ASP A 6 -17.27 -13.21 -3.34
C ASP A 6 -16.05 -14.17 -3.28
N GLY A 7 -16.05 -15.12 -2.34
CA GLY A 7 -15.00 -16.12 -2.20
C GLY A 7 -13.66 -15.56 -1.70
N PHE A 8 -13.61 -14.34 -1.17
CA PHE A 8 -12.38 -13.80 -0.59
C PHE A 8 -12.20 -14.23 0.85
N VAL A 9 -10.96 -14.62 1.18
CA VAL A 9 -10.53 -14.87 2.56
C VAL A 9 -9.82 -13.62 3.04
N CYS A 10 -10.38 -12.98 4.07
CA CYS A 10 -9.83 -11.75 4.61
C CYS A 10 -9.52 -11.92 6.11
N ARG A 11 -8.50 -11.20 6.61
CA ARG A 11 -8.31 -10.97 8.05
C ARG A 11 -8.58 -9.52 8.40
N LYS A 12 -8.95 -9.28 9.65
CA LYS A 12 -9.04 -7.92 10.20
C LYS A 12 -7.63 -7.34 10.31
N LEU A 13 -7.39 -6.18 9.71
CA LEU A 13 -6.10 -5.50 9.75
C LEU A 13 -6.08 -4.42 10.83
N ASP A 14 -7.03 -3.49 10.77
CA ASP A 14 -7.08 -2.34 11.68
C ASP A 14 -8.50 -1.78 11.85
N LEU A 15 -8.71 -0.91 12.84
CA LEU A 15 -9.94 -0.18 13.11
C LEU A 15 -9.67 1.33 12.99
N VAL A 16 -10.22 1.97 11.96
CA VAL A 16 -9.94 3.38 11.66
C VAL A 16 -11.19 4.25 11.75
N GLN A 17 -11.05 5.48 12.26
CA GLN A 17 -12.13 6.47 12.21
C GLN A 17 -12.03 7.29 10.91
N VAL A 18 -12.99 7.09 10.00
CA VAL A 18 -13.04 7.88 8.76
C VAL A 18 -13.68 9.24 9.04
N LYS A 19 -13.02 10.32 8.61
CA LYS A 19 -13.53 11.69 8.77
C LYS A 19 -14.95 11.82 8.22
N GLY A 20 -15.89 12.24 9.07
CA GLY A 20 -17.31 12.39 8.71
C GLY A 20 -18.18 11.16 8.91
N LYS A 21 -17.60 9.98 9.22
CA LYS A 21 -18.36 8.86 9.77
C LYS A 21 -18.42 8.97 11.29
N LYS A 22 -19.57 8.64 11.87
CA LYS A 22 -19.75 8.61 13.33
C LYS A 22 -19.18 7.33 13.95
N GLU A 23 -19.17 6.24 13.19
CA GLU A 23 -18.72 4.93 13.67
C GLU A 23 -17.37 4.54 13.03
N PRO A 24 -16.47 3.92 13.82
CA PRO A 24 -15.19 3.44 13.31
C PRO A 24 -15.40 2.33 12.29
N THR A 25 -14.57 2.32 11.25
CA THR A 25 -14.62 1.38 10.13
C THR A 25 -13.48 0.38 10.24
N ILE A 26 -13.81 -0.91 10.15
CA ILE A 26 -12.80 -1.98 10.16
C ILE A 26 -12.19 -2.12 8.76
N ILE A 27 -10.85 -2.09 8.69
CA ILE A 27 -10.08 -2.44 7.50
C ILE A 27 -9.80 -3.94 7.53
N TYR A 28 -9.97 -4.58 6.37
CA TYR A 28 -9.63 -5.98 6.17
C TYR A 28 -8.53 -6.10 5.11
N GLU A 29 -7.61 -7.02 5.34
CA GLU A 29 -6.60 -7.43 4.37
C GLU A 29 -7.05 -8.73 3.69
N VAL A 30 -6.97 -8.78 2.36
CA VAL A 30 -7.28 -9.99 1.59
C VAL A 30 -6.07 -10.92 1.65
N ILE A 31 -6.24 -12.08 2.29
CA ILE A 31 -5.19 -13.12 2.40
C ILE A 31 -5.23 -14.04 1.18
N GLY A 32 -6.39 -14.22 0.57
CA GLY A 32 -6.52 -15.09 -0.59
C GLY A 32 -7.93 -15.17 -1.14
N ARG A 33 -8.12 -16.10 -2.07
CA ARG A 33 -9.40 -16.36 -2.72
C ARG A 33 -9.69 -17.85 -2.69
N GLN A 34 -10.80 -18.24 -2.09
CA GLN A 34 -11.34 -19.58 -2.26
C GLN A 34 -11.99 -19.69 -3.63
N PRO A 35 -11.81 -20.81 -4.34
CA PRO A 35 -12.56 -21.07 -5.56
C PRO A 35 -14.06 -21.05 -5.23
N PRO A 36 -14.91 -20.52 -6.14
CA PRO A 36 -16.34 -20.57 -5.94
C PRO A 36 -16.73 -22.04 -5.72
N ARG A 37 -17.36 -22.34 -4.58
CA ARG A 37 -17.89 -23.68 -4.31
C ARG A 37 -18.80 -24.01 -5.48
N LYS A 38 -18.39 -24.98 -6.33
CA LYS A 38 -19.23 -25.45 -7.43
C LYS A 38 -20.55 -25.87 -6.81
N ALA A 39 -21.62 -25.13 -7.14
CA ALA A 39 -22.96 -25.40 -6.67
C ALA A 39 -23.42 -26.75 -7.23
N GLY A 40 -23.10 -27.84 -6.54
CA GLY A 40 -23.41 -29.19 -6.96
C GLY A 40 -23.36 -30.16 -5.79
N ALA A 41 -24.54 -30.67 -5.42
CA ALA A 41 -24.88 -31.59 -4.32
C ALA A 41 -24.89 -30.93 -2.92
N SER A 42 -26.01 -30.78 -2.20
CA SER A 42 -27.34 -31.40 -2.27
C SER A 42 -28.36 -30.57 -1.45
N LYS A 43 -29.61 -30.48 -1.92
CA LYS A 43 -30.78 -29.96 -1.17
C LYS A 43 -31.18 -30.91 -0.02
N PRO A 44 -31.89 -30.43 1.02
CA PRO A 44 -33.36 -30.57 1.04
C PRO A 44 -34.04 -29.23 1.39
N THR A 45 -34.58 -28.54 0.38
CA THR A 45 -36.03 -28.32 0.16
C THR A 45 -36.92 -28.49 1.39
N SER A 46 -37.24 -27.37 2.06
CA SER A 46 -38.46 -27.22 2.86
C SER A 46 -39.49 -26.39 2.06
N PRO A 47 -40.80 -26.68 2.21
CA PRO A 47 -41.82 -26.22 1.29
C PRO A 47 -42.20 -24.74 1.43
N VAL A 48 -42.55 -24.21 0.27
CA VAL A 48 -43.05 -22.87 -0.07
C VAL A 48 -44.32 -22.51 0.69
N ASN A 49 -44.37 -21.30 1.27
CA ASN A 49 -45.62 -20.61 1.55
C ASN A 49 -45.73 -19.36 0.67
N LEU A 50 -46.74 -19.41 -0.23
CA LEU A 50 -47.17 -18.35 -1.12
C LEU A 50 -47.89 -17.25 -0.34
N ILE A 51 -47.55 -15.98 -0.62
CA ILE A 51 -48.43 -14.83 -0.33
C ILE A 51 -48.52 -13.98 -1.60
N PRO A 52 -49.73 -13.57 -2.03
CA PRO A 52 -49.96 -12.89 -3.30
C PRO A 52 -49.70 -11.37 -3.25
N ALA A 53 -49.62 -10.83 -4.47
CA ALA A 53 -49.26 -9.47 -4.84
C ALA A 53 -50.23 -8.37 -4.36
N SER A 54 -49.67 -7.17 -4.19
CA SER A 54 -50.41 -5.90 -4.22
C SER A 54 -49.72 -4.93 -5.19
N PRO A 55 -50.41 -4.40 -6.22
CA PRO A 55 -49.88 -3.41 -7.14
C PRO A 55 -50.40 -1.99 -6.82
N SER A 56 -49.50 -1.03 -6.71
CA SER A 56 -49.76 0.42 -6.83
C SER A 56 -48.50 1.03 -7.46
N LEU A 57 -48.46 1.42 -8.74
CA LEU A 57 -49.25 2.39 -9.52
C LEU A 57 -49.04 3.82 -8.99
N LEU A 58 -48.51 4.68 -9.89
CA LEU A 58 -48.17 6.12 -9.79
C LEU A 58 -46.68 6.40 -9.44
N ASP A 59 -45.95 7.32 -10.06
CA ASP A 59 -46.22 8.25 -11.16
C ASP A 59 -44.87 8.76 -11.71
N ARG A 60 -44.96 9.31 -12.90
CA ARG A 60 -44.00 9.87 -13.84
C ARG A 60 -42.90 10.76 -13.23
N SER A 61 -41.71 10.64 -13.80
CA SER A 61 -40.80 11.78 -13.96
C SER A 61 -40.20 11.81 -15.37
N PRO A 62 -40.09 12.99 -16.00
CA PRO A 62 -39.80 13.10 -17.41
C PRO A 62 -38.31 13.00 -17.72
N ARG A 63 -38.07 12.40 -18.88
CA ARG A 63 -36.82 12.26 -19.63
C ARG A 63 -35.92 13.49 -19.55
N ARG A 64 -34.79 13.38 -18.84
CA ARG A 64 -33.60 14.14 -19.21
C ARG A 64 -32.77 13.28 -20.16
N ASN A 65 -32.68 13.73 -21.41
CA ASN A 65 -31.70 13.30 -22.39
C ASN A 65 -30.30 13.42 -21.80
N ARG A 66 -29.82 12.34 -21.16
CA ARG A 66 -28.39 12.12 -20.98
C ARG A 66 -27.93 11.50 -22.28
N GLY A 67 -27.22 12.32 -23.06
CA GLY A 67 -26.55 11.90 -24.28
C GLY A 67 -25.93 10.53 -24.09
N ASP A 68 -26.27 9.67 -25.04
CA ASP A 68 -25.83 8.31 -25.22
C ASP A 68 -24.31 8.30 -25.37
N ARG A 69 -23.60 8.50 -24.25
CA ARG A 69 -22.22 8.06 -24.10
C ARG A 69 -22.32 6.57 -24.01
N ARG A 70 -22.44 5.94 -25.18
CA ARG A 70 -22.10 4.55 -25.44
C ARG A 70 -20.81 4.29 -24.69
N LEU A 71 -20.95 3.76 -23.48
CA LEU A 71 -19.85 3.27 -22.68
C LEU A 71 -19.41 2.05 -23.44
N GLU A 72 -18.58 2.28 -24.47
CA GLU A 72 -17.79 1.22 -25.06
C GLU A 72 -17.25 0.43 -23.87
N PRO A 73 -17.55 -0.87 -23.76
CA PRO A 73 -16.98 -1.69 -22.71
C PRO A 73 -15.49 -1.46 -22.84
N ARG A 74 -14.91 -0.73 -21.88
CA ARG A 74 -13.46 -0.63 -21.73
C ARG A 74 -13.06 -2.08 -21.60
N SER A 75 -12.65 -2.66 -22.74
CA SER A 75 -12.09 -3.98 -22.85
C SER A 75 -11.13 -4.04 -21.69
N ALA A 76 -11.53 -4.78 -20.65
CA ALA A 76 -10.77 -4.90 -19.45
C ALA A 76 -9.50 -5.58 -19.94
N SER A 77 -8.47 -4.77 -20.16
CA SER A 77 -7.20 -5.18 -20.69
C SER A 77 -6.71 -6.27 -19.78
N ALA A 78 -6.90 -7.52 -20.21
CA ALA A 78 -6.44 -8.72 -19.52
C ALA A 78 -4.92 -8.69 -19.32
N ASP A 79 -4.23 -7.76 -20.00
CA ASP A 79 -2.82 -7.43 -19.85
C ASP A 79 -2.46 -6.61 -18.60
N LEU A 80 -3.42 -6.07 -17.82
CA LEU A 80 -3.12 -5.24 -16.64
C LEU A 80 -2.62 -6.02 -15.41
N LEU A 81 -2.55 -7.36 -15.47
CA LEU A 81 -2.08 -8.21 -14.36
C LEU A 81 -0.89 -9.09 -14.73
N ALA A 82 -0.27 -8.89 -15.90
CA ALA A 82 1.00 -9.54 -16.18
C ALA A 82 2.07 -8.95 -15.25
N PHE A 83 2.29 -9.60 -14.10
CA PHE A 83 3.44 -9.36 -13.23
C PHE A 83 4.69 -9.61 -14.06
N GLN A 84 5.24 -8.53 -14.64
CA GLN A 84 6.56 -8.57 -15.25
C GLN A 84 7.54 -8.97 -14.15
N PRO A 85 8.31 -10.06 -14.32
CA PRO A 85 9.30 -10.46 -13.34
C PRO A 85 10.27 -9.30 -13.11
N VAL A 86 10.55 -9.01 -11.85
CA VAL A 86 11.49 -7.93 -11.49
C VAL A 86 12.87 -8.31 -12.06
N PRO A 87 13.54 -7.40 -12.81
CA PRO A 87 14.88 -7.66 -13.32
C PRO A 87 15.85 -8.00 -12.16
N PRO A 88 16.76 -8.98 -12.33
CA PRO A 88 17.67 -9.40 -11.26
C PRO A 88 18.56 -8.24 -10.76
N THR A 89 18.94 -7.33 -11.65
CA THR A 89 19.70 -6.12 -11.30
C THR A 89 18.99 -5.25 -10.26
N ARG A 90 17.65 -5.17 -10.28
CA ARG A 90 16.89 -4.42 -9.26
C ARG A 90 16.87 -5.13 -7.92
N ILE A 91 16.97 -6.46 -7.91
CA ILE A 91 17.02 -7.26 -6.68
C ILE A 91 18.37 -7.05 -6.00
N GLU A 92 19.47 -7.16 -6.75
CA GLU A 92 20.82 -6.91 -6.24
C GLU A 92 20.96 -5.49 -5.71
N GLN A 93 20.44 -4.50 -6.44
CA GLN A 93 20.41 -3.09 -5.99
C GLN A 93 19.60 -2.92 -4.70
N ALA A 94 18.42 -3.52 -4.60
CA ALA A 94 17.61 -3.44 -3.40
C ALA A 94 18.31 -4.05 -2.18
N GLN A 95 19.02 -5.17 -2.37
CA GLN A 95 19.82 -5.81 -1.32
C GLN A 95 20.98 -4.92 -0.87
N LEU A 96 21.71 -4.31 -1.80
CA LEU A 96 22.84 -3.43 -1.48
C LEU A 96 22.36 -2.17 -0.73
N TYR A 97 21.20 -1.63 -1.13
CA TYR A 97 20.56 -0.51 -0.45
C TYR A 97 20.09 -0.89 0.97
N GLU A 98 19.54 -2.08 1.16
CA GLU A 98 19.15 -2.60 2.48
C GLU A 98 20.37 -2.74 3.39
N GLN A 99 21.48 -3.30 2.89
CA GLN A 99 22.73 -3.39 3.62
C GLN A 99 23.27 -2.01 4.03
N ALA A 100 23.23 -1.03 3.12
CA ALA A 100 23.65 0.33 3.42
C ALA A 100 22.82 0.97 4.55
N LEU A 101 21.49 0.79 4.51
CA LEU A 101 20.60 1.25 5.59
C LEU A 101 20.85 0.50 6.90
N GLN A 102 21.10 -0.80 6.85
CA GLN A 102 21.41 -1.60 8.03
C GLN A 102 22.71 -1.13 8.69
N ALA A 103 23.78 -0.91 7.92
CA ALA A 103 25.03 -0.34 8.43
C ALA A 103 24.81 1.07 9.01
N TYR A 104 24.01 1.90 8.35
CA TYR A 104 23.68 3.25 8.83
C TYR A 104 22.96 3.22 10.19
N THR A 105 21.96 2.33 10.34
CA THR A 105 21.21 2.17 11.61
C THR A 105 22.07 1.61 12.74
N GLN A 106 23.09 0.81 12.41
CA GLN A 106 24.10 0.31 13.36
C GLN A 106 25.21 1.33 13.67
N GLN A 107 25.10 2.56 13.17
CA GLN A 107 26.11 3.63 13.31
C GLN A 107 27.47 3.30 12.67
N GLN A 108 27.53 2.33 11.75
CA GLN A 108 28.71 2.00 10.97
C GLN A 108 28.79 2.91 9.73
N PHE A 109 29.00 4.22 9.96
CA PHE A 109 28.88 5.23 8.91
C PHE A 109 29.93 5.10 7.80
N SER A 110 31.12 4.58 8.09
CA SER A 110 32.14 4.32 7.08
C SER A 110 31.69 3.26 6.06
N GLU A 111 31.12 2.16 6.55
CA GLU A 111 30.59 1.07 5.72
C GLU A 111 29.36 1.51 4.92
N ALA A 112 28.42 2.20 5.58
CA ALA A 112 27.24 2.76 4.91
C ALA A 112 27.62 3.72 3.76
N THR A 113 28.70 4.50 3.95
CA THR A 113 29.22 5.40 2.92
C THR A 113 29.76 4.64 1.71
N GLN A 114 30.53 3.57 1.93
CA GLN A 114 31.09 2.75 0.85
C GLN A 114 29.97 2.07 0.03
N LEU A 115 28.99 1.46 0.72
CA LEU A 115 27.85 0.81 0.07
C LEU A 115 26.99 1.81 -0.72
N ALA A 116 26.73 3.00 -0.15
CA ALA A 116 26.00 4.04 -0.86
C ALA A 116 26.77 4.61 -2.06
N ALA A 117 28.11 4.66 -2.00
CA ALA A 117 28.94 5.07 -3.13
C ALA A 117 28.87 4.06 -4.27
N GLN A 118 28.89 2.76 -3.93
CA GLN A 118 28.77 1.67 -4.89
C GLN A 118 27.42 1.70 -5.62
N LEU A 119 26.31 1.99 -4.92
CA LEU A 119 25.00 2.18 -5.57
C LEU A 119 24.99 3.30 -6.62
N LEU A 120 25.72 4.38 -6.36
CA LEU A 120 25.77 5.54 -7.25
C LEU A 120 26.68 5.35 -8.47
N GLU A 121 27.55 4.33 -8.45
CA GLU A 121 28.38 3.98 -9.61
C GLU A 121 27.50 3.49 -10.78
N ASP A 122 26.50 2.67 -10.47
CA ASP A 122 25.56 2.15 -11.46
C ASP A 122 24.43 3.14 -11.78
N ARG A 123 23.98 3.93 -10.79
CA ARG A 123 22.80 4.81 -10.91
C ARG A 123 23.02 6.16 -10.24
N PRO A 124 23.77 7.06 -10.90
CA PRO A 124 24.07 8.37 -10.34
C PRO A 124 22.81 9.22 -10.10
N GLU A 125 21.67 8.91 -10.74
CA GLU A 125 20.40 9.62 -10.55
C GLU A 125 19.61 9.24 -9.28
N ASP A 126 20.05 8.26 -8.48
CA ASP A 126 19.35 7.86 -7.27
C ASP A 126 19.51 8.89 -6.14
N VAL A 127 18.51 9.77 -6.02
CA VAL A 127 18.44 10.83 -5.00
C VAL A 127 18.48 10.26 -3.58
N ALA A 128 17.93 9.06 -3.33
CA ALA A 128 17.90 8.48 -2.01
C ALA A 128 19.31 8.02 -1.59
N ALA A 129 20.02 7.33 -2.48
CA ALA A 129 21.41 6.92 -2.27
C ALA A 129 22.35 8.12 -2.11
N GLN A 130 22.20 9.19 -2.92
CA GLN A 130 22.97 10.43 -2.77
C GLN A 130 22.80 11.05 -1.37
N ARG A 131 21.57 11.11 -0.87
CA ARG A 131 21.27 11.65 0.46
C ARG A 131 21.87 10.79 1.56
N LEU A 132 21.77 9.46 1.44
CA LEU A 132 22.35 8.52 2.40
C LEU A 132 23.87 8.67 2.46
N LEU A 133 24.54 8.76 1.31
CA LEU A 133 25.99 8.96 1.21
C LEU A 133 26.44 10.27 1.86
N LYS A 134 25.79 11.39 1.50
CA LYS A 134 26.12 12.71 2.06
C LYS A 134 26.01 12.71 3.59
N ARG A 135 24.93 12.11 4.12
CA ARG A 135 24.69 12.03 5.57
C ARG A 135 25.69 11.12 6.28
N SER A 136 25.94 9.94 5.72
CA SER A 136 26.90 8.99 6.28
C SER A 136 28.30 9.61 6.35
N HIS A 137 28.71 10.37 5.32
CA HIS A 137 29.95 11.16 5.35
C HIS A 137 29.98 12.19 6.48
N SER A 138 28.93 13.01 6.62
CA SER A 138 28.86 14.03 7.67
C SER A 138 28.93 13.41 9.07
N LEU A 139 28.25 12.28 9.29
CA LEU A 139 28.25 11.58 10.58
C LEU A 139 29.57 10.87 10.85
N ALA A 140 30.21 10.28 9.84
CA ALA A 140 31.55 9.70 9.96
C ALA A 140 32.59 10.76 10.34
N ALA A 141 32.54 11.94 9.71
CA ALA A 141 33.41 13.07 10.06
C ALA A 141 33.17 13.57 11.49
N LYS A 142 31.90 13.63 11.93
CA LYS A 142 31.53 14.01 13.30
C LYS A 142 32.03 12.97 14.32
N ALA A 143 31.88 11.68 14.02
CA ALA A 143 32.37 10.59 14.87
C ALA A 143 33.90 10.61 15.02
N ALA A 144 34.62 11.12 14.01
CA ALA A 144 36.07 11.32 14.05
C ALA A 144 36.51 12.57 14.85
N GLY A 145 35.59 13.30 15.48
CA GLY A 145 35.91 14.45 16.33
C GLY A 145 35.97 15.80 15.60
N GLY A 146 35.30 15.95 14.46
CA GLY A 146 35.17 17.24 13.76
C GLY A 146 34.35 18.26 14.58
N PRO A 147 34.78 19.55 14.65
CA PRO A 147 34.07 20.60 15.38
C PRO A 147 32.69 20.90 14.76
N GLU A 148 31.74 21.18 15.63
CA GLU A 148 30.29 21.11 15.47
C GLU A 148 29.64 21.99 14.38
N ASP A 149 28.72 21.39 13.63
CA ASP A 149 27.51 22.07 13.12
C ASP A 149 26.28 21.48 13.83
N ALA A 150 25.67 22.29 14.69
CA ALA A 150 24.49 21.93 15.50
C ALA A 150 23.19 21.76 14.67
N GLU A 151 23.23 22.06 13.36
CA GLU A 151 22.04 22.15 12.51
C GLU A 151 21.49 20.78 12.05
N LEU A 152 22.31 19.72 12.09
CA LEU A 152 21.96 18.39 11.56
C LEU A 152 20.99 17.59 12.44
N HIS A 153 20.89 17.89 13.74
CA HIS A 153 19.96 17.18 14.63
C HIS A 153 18.48 17.49 14.31
N GLN A 154 18.19 18.66 13.75
CA GLN A 154 16.83 19.06 13.40
C GLN A 154 16.29 18.29 12.18
N GLU A 155 17.17 17.89 11.24
CA GLU A 155 16.78 17.07 10.09
C GLU A 155 16.54 15.59 10.45
N LEU A 156 17.29 15.04 11.41
CA LEU A 156 17.08 13.66 11.87
C LEU A 156 15.68 13.50 12.49
N ALA A 157 15.26 14.48 13.30
CA ALA A 157 13.91 14.52 13.87
C ALA A 157 12.82 14.64 12.80
N ALA A 158 13.11 15.29 11.66
CA ALA A 158 12.15 15.44 10.56
C ALA A 158 11.90 14.12 9.79
N TRP A 159 12.82 13.15 9.85
CA TRP A 159 12.68 11.85 9.18
C TRP A 159 12.36 10.71 10.15
N SER A 160 12.77 10.81 11.42
CA SER A 160 12.36 9.89 12.49
C SER A 160 11.01 10.27 13.10
N ALA A 161 10.22 11.13 12.43
CA ALA A 161 8.87 11.49 12.86
C ALA A 161 7.95 10.26 12.79
N VAL A 162 8.18 9.30 13.69
CA VAL A 162 7.13 8.68 14.48
C VAL A 162 6.35 9.85 15.04
N VAL A 163 5.30 10.24 14.32
CA VAL A 163 4.32 11.18 14.82
C VAL A 163 3.63 10.45 15.95
N SER A 164 4.14 10.64 17.18
CA SER A 164 3.43 10.26 18.39
C SER A 164 2.16 11.11 18.41
N ILE A 165 1.07 10.56 17.88
CA ILE A 165 -0.26 11.17 17.99
C ILE A 165 -0.63 11.07 19.46
N THR A 166 -0.31 12.10 20.24
CA THR A 166 -0.84 12.27 21.59
C THR A 166 -2.30 12.69 21.46
N GLU A 167 -3.21 11.80 21.82
CA GLU A 167 -4.64 12.09 21.94
C GLU A 167 -4.85 13.24 22.94
N LYS A 168 -5.72 14.19 22.57
CA LYS A 168 -6.19 15.31 23.39
C LYS A 168 -7.66 15.10 23.74
#